data_AF-A0A433BNR0-F1
#
_entry.id   AF-A0A433BNR0-F1
#
_cell.length_a   1.000
_cell.length_b   1.000
_cell.length_c   1.000
_cell.angle_alpha   90.00
_cell.angle_beta   90.00
_cell.angle_gamma   90.00
#
_symmetry.space_group_name_H-M   'P 1'
#
loop_
_entity.id
_entity.type
_entity.pdbx_description
1 polymer ?
#
loop_
_entity_poly.entity_id
_entity_poly.type
_entity_poly.pdbx_seq_one_letter_code
_entity_poly.pdbx_strand_id
1 'polypeptide(L)'
;MIVVAAVLPWYTAHNDHGHGSMSGWGIWDITGNLGAALRPLPFAVLILLAAGTMIVAAVRARFGTALAAAIACFVVSLLPLMTGGAVDRRLAGSDSVAVVLGQAVYPMIVVGFVACVVSWIGYARCVLRAAPRAEAEVQPA
;
A
#
# COMPACT_ATOMS: atom_id res chain seq x y z
N MET A 1 3.06 2.80 -7.27
CA MET A 1 2.04 2.52 -6.25
C MET A 1 0.64 2.85 -6.72
N ILE A 2 0.32 4.11 -7.07
CA ILE A 2 -1.06 4.51 -7.42
C ILE A 2 -1.65 3.64 -8.56
N VAL A 3 -0.93 3.48 -9.67
CA VAL A 3 -1.39 2.65 -10.80
C VAL A 3 -1.58 1.19 -10.39
N VAL A 4 -0.59 0.60 -9.73
CA VAL A 4 -0.62 -0.79 -9.24
C VAL A 4 -1.83 -1.01 -8.34
N ALA A 5 -2.07 -0.10 -7.38
CA ALA A 5 -3.17 -0.20 -6.44
C ALA A 5 -4.55 -0.04 -7.09
N ALA A 6 -4.68 0.83 -8.09
CA ALA A 6 -5.96 1.10 -8.75
C ALA A 6 -6.34 0.07 -9.81
N VAL A 7 -5.34 -0.59 -10.44
CA VAL A 7 -5.55 -1.41 -11.65
C VAL A 7 -5.40 -2.89 -11.38
N LEU A 8 -4.41 -3.31 -10.59
CA LEU A 8 -4.13 -4.74 -10.40
C LEU A 8 -5.07 -5.35 -9.35
N PRO A 9 -5.39 -6.65 -9.49
CA PRO A 9 -6.21 -7.35 -8.51
C PRO A 9 -5.45 -7.55 -7.20
N TRP A 10 -6.15 -7.34 -6.08
CA TRP A 10 -5.61 -7.47 -4.72
C TRP A 10 -5.90 -8.83 -4.09
N TYR A 11 -7.02 -9.44 -4.47
CA TYR A 11 -7.35 -10.82 -4.14
C TYR A 11 -7.91 -11.53 -5.36
N THR A 12 -7.73 -12.84 -5.39
CA THR A 12 -8.39 -13.76 -6.32
C THR A 12 -9.07 -14.84 -5.52
N ALA A 13 -10.28 -15.22 -5.92
CA ALA A 13 -11.10 -16.25 -5.31
C ALA A 13 -11.34 -17.35 -6.34
N HIS A 14 -11.22 -18.62 -5.96
CA HIS A 14 -11.55 -19.73 -6.86
C HIS A 14 -12.15 -20.92 -6.12
N ASN A 15 -13.01 -21.64 -6.82
CA ASN A 15 -13.51 -22.97 -6.47
C ASN A 15 -13.62 -23.81 -7.75
N ASP A 16 -14.14 -25.04 -7.65
CA ASP A 16 -14.28 -25.94 -8.80
C ASP A 16 -15.32 -25.46 -9.84
N HIS A 17 -16.13 -24.45 -9.49
CA HIS A 17 -17.30 -24.01 -10.25
C HIS A 17 -17.23 -22.54 -10.70
N GLY A 18 -16.15 -21.82 -10.39
CA GLY A 18 -16.07 -20.39 -10.58
C GLY A 18 -14.78 -19.74 -10.10
N HIS A 19 -14.56 -18.52 -10.58
CA HIS A 19 -13.42 -17.68 -10.27
C HIS A 19 -13.88 -16.23 -10.08
N GLY A 20 -13.23 -15.50 -9.19
CA GLY A 20 -13.44 -14.07 -9.01
C GLY A 20 -12.15 -13.32 -8.72
N SER A 21 -12.08 -12.06 -9.13
CA SER A 21 -10.95 -11.18 -8.82
C SER A 21 -11.42 -9.88 -8.19
N MET A 22 -10.73 -9.44 -7.14
CA MET A 22 -11.05 -8.19 -6.46
C MET A 22 -10.11 -7.09 -6.93
N SER A 23 -10.68 -6.06 -7.54
CA SER A 23 -9.97 -4.80 -7.81
C SER A 23 -9.56 -4.11 -6.51
N GLY A 24 -8.60 -3.17 -6.59
CA GLY A 24 -8.21 -2.37 -5.42
C GLY A 24 -9.30 -1.48 -4.85
N TRP A 25 -10.39 -1.28 -5.58
CA TRP A 25 -11.57 -0.54 -5.13
C TRP A 25 -12.54 -1.40 -4.29
N GLY A 26 -12.20 -2.68 -4.08
CA GLY A 26 -13.04 -3.63 -3.36
C GLY A 26 -14.17 -4.22 -4.22
N ILE A 27 -14.21 -3.93 -5.52
CA ILE A 27 -15.19 -4.50 -6.45
C ILE A 27 -14.70 -5.88 -6.88
N TRP A 28 -15.56 -6.88 -6.73
CA TRP A 28 -15.34 -8.24 -7.18
C TRP A 28 -15.95 -8.44 -8.58
N ASP A 29 -15.13 -8.87 -9.52
CA ASP A 29 -15.56 -9.38 -10.81
C ASP A 29 -15.62 -10.90 -10.72
N ILE A 30 -16.80 -11.49 -10.89
CA ILE A 30 -17.08 -12.92 -10.64
C ILE A 30 -17.58 -13.58 -11.91
N THR A 31 -16.96 -14.70 -12.24
CA THR A 31 -17.34 -15.60 -13.33
C THR A 31 -17.67 -16.99 -12.77
N GLY A 32 -18.86 -17.52 -13.08
CA GLY A 32 -19.33 -18.79 -12.54
C GLY A 32 -19.96 -18.67 -11.15
N ASN A 33 -20.04 -19.79 -10.42
CA ASN A 33 -20.67 -19.83 -9.10
C ASN A 33 -19.63 -20.09 -8.00
N LEU A 34 -19.27 -19.03 -7.28
CA LEU A 34 -18.38 -19.14 -6.12
C LEU A 34 -19.10 -19.61 -4.87
N GLY A 35 -20.41 -19.39 -4.73
CA GLY A 35 -21.13 -19.79 -3.53
C GLY A 35 -20.59 -19.17 -2.23
N ALA A 36 -20.05 -17.94 -2.32
CA ALA A 36 -19.51 -17.18 -1.20
C ALA A 36 -19.94 -15.71 -1.24
N ALA A 37 -20.09 -15.10 -0.06
CA ALA A 37 -20.44 -13.69 0.11
C ALA A 37 -19.17 -12.84 0.34
N LEU A 38 -18.36 -12.68 -0.71
CA LEU A 38 -17.05 -12.02 -0.63
C LEU A 38 -17.18 -10.57 -0.14
N ARG A 39 -16.37 -10.18 0.86
CA ARG A 39 -16.37 -8.81 1.37
C ARG A 39 -15.56 -7.87 0.46
N PRO A 40 -16.05 -6.63 0.24
CA PRO A 40 -15.27 -5.60 -0.44
C PRO A 40 -14.22 -5.00 0.51
N LEU A 41 -12.98 -4.85 0.05
CA LEU A 41 -11.90 -4.16 0.78
C LEU A 41 -11.21 -3.11 -0.14
N PRO A 42 -11.52 -1.81 0.00
CA PRO A 42 -11.08 -0.77 -0.93
C PRO A 42 -9.66 -0.24 -0.61
N PHE A 43 -8.63 -1.10 -0.68
CA PHE A 43 -7.24 -0.72 -0.37
C PHE A 43 -6.69 0.43 -1.23
N ALA A 44 -7.17 0.57 -2.47
CA ALA A 44 -6.76 1.64 -3.37
C ALA A 44 -6.99 3.03 -2.77
N VAL A 45 -8.07 3.22 -1.99
CA VAL A 45 -8.37 4.51 -1.34
C VAL A 45 -7.29 4.89 -0.34
N LEU A 46 -6.89 3.94 0.51
CA LEU A 46 -5.83 4.15 1.52
C LEU A 46 -4.49 4.45 0.84
N ILE A 47 -4.16 3.71 -0.21
CA ILE A 47 -2.93 3.92 -0.98
C ILE A 47 -2.95 5.26 -1.70
N LEU A 48 -4.06 5.67 -2.31
CA LEU A 48 -4.17 6.95 -3.02
C LEU A 48 -3.94 8.11 -2.06
N LEU A 49 -4.53 8.05 -0.87
CA LEU A 49 -4.35 9.08 0.15
C LEU A 49 -2.91 9.13 0.67
N ALA A 50 -2.33 7.98 1.02
CA ALA A 50 -0.94 7.91 1.51
C ALA A 50 0.09 8.27 0.41
N ALA A 51 -0.08 7.77 -0.81
CA ALA A 51 0.85 8.04 -1.90
C ALA A 51 0.71 9.48 -2.41
N GLY A 52 -0.51 10.01 -2.47
CA GLY A 52 -0.77 11.40 -2.83
C GLY A 52 -0.15 12.36 -1.82
N THR A 53 -0.33 12.11 -0.52
CA THR A 53 0.29 12.92 0.54
C THR A 53 1.82 12.85 0.48
N MET A 54 2.40 11.66 0.26
CA MET A 54 3.84 11.50 0.07
C MET A 54 4.37 12.34 -1.09
N ILE A 55 3.72 12.29 -2.27
CA ILE A 55 4.14 13.03 -3.46
C ILE A 55 4.04 14.55 -3.22
N VAL A 56 2.91 15.04 -2.70
CA VAL A 56 2.71 16.47 -2.42
C VAL A 56 3.73 16.97 -1.40
N ALA A 57 4.01 16.18 -0.36
CA ALA A 57 5.01 16.50 0.65
C ALA A 57 6.42 16.57 0.05
N ALA A 58 6.79 15.60 -0.80
CA ALA A 58 8.09 15.55 -1.45
C ALA A 58 8.30 16.76 -2.38
N VAL A 59 7.31 17.11 -3.20
CA VAL A 59 7.35 18.29 -4.09
C VAL A 59 7.50 19.59 -3.30
N ARG A 60 6.89 19.67 -2.11
CA ARG A 60 7.00 20.83 -1.21
C ARG A 60 8.22 20.79 -0.29
N ALA A 61 9.16 19.88 -0.52
CA ALA A 61 10.36 19.67 0.32
C ALA A 61 10.05 19.43 1.81
N ARG A 62 8.86 18.92 2.14
CA ARG A 62 8.46 18.55 3.51
C ARG A 62 8.84 17.10 3.79
N PHE A 63 10.14 16.84 3.89
CA PHE A 63 10.70 15.48 3.91
C PHE A 63 10.19 14.61 5.07
N GLY A 64 9.95 15.18 6.25
CA GLY A 64 9.39 14.42 7.38
C GLY A 64 7.97 13.90 7.09
N THR A 65 7.13 14.73 6.48
CA THR A 65 5.78 14.29 6.06
C THR A 65 5.82 13.31 4.90
N ALA A 66 6.78 13.46 3.97
CA ALA A 66 6.96 12.51 2.87
C ALA A 66 7.36 11.13 3.41
N LEU A 67 8.27 11.08 4.38
CA LEU A 67 8.67 9.84 5.06
C LEU A 67 7.52 9.19 5.81
N ALA A 68 6.77 9.95 6.62
CA ALA A 68 5.63 9.40 7.35
C ALA A 68 4.58 8.80 6.40
N ALA A 69 4.29 9.49 5.29
CA ALA A 69 3.36 9.01 4.27
C ALA A 69 3.90 7.79 3.49
N ALA A 70 5.22 7.71 3.24
CA ALA A 70 5.85 6.52 2.67
C ALA A 70 5.70 5.30 3.58
N ILE A 71 5.94 5.46 4.88
CA ILE A 71 5.73 4.41 5.88
C ILE A 71 4.27 3.96 5.88
N ALA A 72 3.32 4.90 5.84
CA ALA A 72 1.91 4.59 5.74
C ALA A 72 1.59 3.78 4.47
N CYS A 73 2.15 4.14 3.31
CA CYS A 73 2.00 3.37 2.07
C CYS A 73 2.50 1.93 2.23
N PHE A 74 3.66 1.75 2.86
CA PHE A 74 4.22 0.43 3.11
C PHE A 74 3.34 -0.41 4.04
N VAL A 75 2.90 0.16 5.17
CA VAL A 75 2.01 -0.51 6.12
C VAL A 75 0.69 -0.91 5.46
N VAL A 76 0.07 -0.01 4.69
CA VAL A 76 -1.17 -0.31 3.96
C VAL A 76 -0.97 -1.45 2.96
N SER A 77 0.21 -1.53 2.33
CA SER A 77 0.56 -2.61 1.40
C SER A 77 0.69 -3.98 2.07
N LEU A 78 0.89 -4.03 3.40
CA LEU A 78 0.94 -5.26 4.19
C LEU A 78 -0.45 -5.71 4.70
N LEU A 79 -1.44 -4.83 4.73
CA LEU A 79 -2.80 -5.14 5.20
C LEU A 79 -3.44 -6.36 4.51
N PRO A 80 -3.25 -6.61 3.19
CA PRO A 80 -3.80 -7.80 2.56
C PRO A 80 -3.26 -9.11 3.14
N LEU A 81 -2.03 -9.12 3.67
CA LEU A 81 -1.45 -10.29 4.32
C LEU A 81 -2.17 -10.61 5.64
N MET A 82 -2.72 -9.58 6.31
CA MET A 82 -3.39 -9.70 7.61
C MET A 82 -4.90 -9.89 7.50
N THR A 83 -5.50 -9.45 6.39
CA THR A 83 -6.96 -9.40 6.20
C THR A 83 -7.51 -10.55 5.35
N GLY A 84 -6.66 -11.50 4.92
CA GLY A 84 -7.09 -12.64 4.09
C GLY A 84 -8.29 -13.41 4.69
N GLY A 85 -8.27 -13.68 6.00
CA GLY A 85 -9.39 -14.36 6.68
C GLY A 85 -10.66 -13.51 6.82
N ALA A 86 -10.60 -12.19 6.62
CA ALA A 86 -11.77 -11.32 6.64
C ALA A 86 -12.47 -11.23 5.26
N VAL A 87 -11.78 -11.65 4.19
CA VAL A 87 -12.32 -11.69 2.83
C VAL A 87 -13.22 -12.90 2.62
N ASP A 88 -12.93 -14.00 3.33
CA ASP A 88 -13.71 -15.23 3.30
C ASP A 88 -15.06 -15.08 3.99
N ARG A 89 -16.13 -15.38 3.27
CA ARG A 89 -17.44 -15.70 3.85
C ARG A 89 -18.11 -16.80 3.03
N ARG A 90 -18.17 -17.98 3.64
CA ARG A 90 -18.93 -19.12 3.16
C ARG A 90 -20.42 -18.79 3.20
N LEU A 91 -21.17 -19.14 2.16
CA LEU A 91 -22.63 -19.25 2.26
C LEU A 91 -22.99 -20.58 2.92
N ALA A 92 -23.95 -20.59 3.83
CA ALA A 92 -24.40 -21.82 4.48
C ALA A 92 -25.00 -22.78 3.43
N GLY A 93 -24.44 -24.00 3.35
CA GLY A 93 -24.83 -25.01 2.35
C GLY A 93 -24.05 -24.96 1.04
N SER A 94 -22.95 -24.19 0.95
CA SER A 94 -22.12 -24.07 -0.25
C SER A 94 -20.66 -24.50 -0.02
N ASP A 95 -19.98 -24.86 -1.11
CA ASP A 95 -18.56 -25.21 -1.13
C ASP A 95 -17.67 -24.09 -0.57
N SER A 96 -16.55 -24.48 0.06
CA SER A 96 -15.54 -23.55 0.54
C SER A 96 -14.77 -22.92 -0.62
N VAL A 97 -14.69 -21.59 -0.65
CA VAL A 97 -13.89 -20.84 -1.61
C VAL A 97 -12.49 -20.61 -1.08
N ALA A 98 -11.49 -20.80 -1.92
CA ALA A 98 -10.11 -20.41 -1.61
C ALA A 98 -9.88 -18.97 -2.06
N VAL A 99 -9.49 -18.09 -1.13
CA VAL A 99 -9.08 -16.72 -1.44
C VAL A 99 -7.56 -16.59 -1.28
N VAL A 100 -6.92 -16.09 -2.33
CA VAL A 100 -5.46 -15.94 -2.41
C VAL A 100 -5.12 -14.50 -2.77
N LEU A 101 -3.92 -14.06 -2.39
CA LEU A 101 -3.40 -12.72 -2.72
C LEU A 101 -3.30 -12.54 -4.24
N GLY A 102 -3.79 -11.40 -4.71
CA GLY A 102 -3.70 -11.00 -6.10
C GLY A 102 -2.36 -10.37 -6.46
N GLN A 103 -2.19 -10.09 -7.76
CA GLN A 103 -0.95 -9.56 -8.34
C GLN A 103 -0.54 -8.18 -7.80
N ALA A 104 -1.45 -7.40 -7.22
CA ALA A 104 -1.12 -6.09 -6.67
C ALA A 104 -0.20 -6.15 -5.44
N VAL A 105 -0.28 -7.21 -4.63
CA VAL A 105 0.25 -7.20 -3.26
C VAL A 105 1.78 -7.12 -3.21
N TYR A 106 2.47 -8.05 -3.87
CA TYR A 106 3.94 -8.07 -3.90
C TYR A 106 4.58 -6.79 -4.47
N PRO A 107 4.18 -6.28 -5.67
CA PRO A 107 4.76 -5.04 -6.18
C PRO A 107 4.43 -3.83 -5.30
N MET A 108 3.28 -3.80 -4.62
CA MET A 108 2.95 -2.74 -3.68
C MET A 108 3.89 -2.72 -2.47
N ILE A 109 4.20 -3.88 -1.90
CA ILE A 109 5.15 -4.01 -0.79
C ILE A 109 6.55 -3.55 -1.23
N VAL A 110 7.03 -4.02 -2.38
CA VAL A 110 8.35 -3.65 -2.91
C VAL A 110 8.45 -2.15 -3.14
N VAL A 111 7.48 -1.55 -3.84
CA VAL A 111 7.52 -0.11 -4.14
C VAL A 111 7.34 0.72 -2.87
N GLY A 112 6.49 0.29 -1.94
CA GLY A 112 6.31 0.95 -0.63
C GLY A 112 7.59 0.96 0.20
N PHE A 113 8.31 -0.16 0.22
CA PHE A 113 9.60 -0.26 0.91
C PHE A 113 10.65 0.66 0.28
N VAL A 114 10.78 0.63 -1.06
CA VAL A 114 11.70 1.52 -1.78
C VAL A 114 11.37 2.99 -1.51
N ALA A 115 10.09 3.36 -1.51
CA ALA A 115 9.66 4.72 -1.18
C ALA A 115 10.06 5.12 0.25
N CYS A 116 9.91 4.22 1.24
CA CYS A 116 10.36 4.47 2.62
C CYS A 116 11.86 4.75 2.67
N VAL A 117 12.68 3.92 2.02
CA VAL A 117 14.14 4.08 1.99
C VAL A 117 14.54 5.42 1.36
N VAL A 118 13.96 5.75 0.21
CA VAL A 118 14.26 7.01 -0.50
C VAL A 118 13.83 8.23 0.32
N SER A 119 12.61 8.22 0.88
CA SER A 119 12.13 9.32 1.74
C SER A 119 12.93 9.45 3.02
N TRP A 120 13.40 8.35 3.60
CA TRP A 120 14.28 8.35 4.76
C TRP A 120 15.61 9.03 4.43
N ILE A 121 16.24 8.70 3.30
CA ILE A 121 17.47 9.34 2.85
C ILE A 121 17.25 10.85 2.67
N GLY A 122 16.15 11.27 2.05
CA GLY A 122 15.79 12.68 1.91
C GLY A 122 15.65 13.38 3.26
N TYR A 123 14.92 12.77 4.20
CA TYR A 123 14.75 13.29 5.55
C TYR A 123 16.08 13.41 6.30
N ALA A 124 16.91 12.36 6.27
CA ALA A 124 18.20 12.34 6.96
C ALA A 124 19.15 13.41 6.41
N ARG A 125 19.17 13.62 5.08
CA ARG A 125 20.07 14.58 4.44
C ARG A 125 19.61 16.03 4.58
N CYS A 126 18.30 16.29 4.54
CA CYS A 126 17.78 17.66 4.48
C CYS A 126 17.24 18.19 5.81
N VAL A 127 16.87 17.31 6.75
CA VAL A 127 16.31 17.71 8.05
C VAL A 127 17.23 17.37 9.21
N LEU A 128 17.85 16.18 9.19
CA LEU A 128 18.69 15.73 10.31
C LEU A 128 20.17 16.16 10.21
N ARG A 129 20.65 16.61 9.05
CA ARG A 129 22.01 17.15 8.95
C ARG A 129 22.12 18.43 9.79
N ALA A 130 23.06 18.43 10.74
CA ALA A 130 23.41 19.62 11.51
C ALA A 130 23.78 20.77 10.57
N ALA A 131 23.35 22.00 10.89
CA ALA A 131 23.82 23.20 10.22
C ALA A 131 25.37 23.22 10.26
N PRO A 132 26.06 23.66 9.20
CA PRO A 132 27.51 23.82 9.24
C PRO A 132 27.85 24.69 10.45
N ARG A 133 28.72 24.17 11.33
CA ARG A 133 29.06 24.82 12.59
C ARG A 133 29.54 26.24 12.29
N ALA A 134 28.94 27.23 12.95
CA ALA A 134 29.40 28.62 12.97
C ALA A 134 30.75 28.77 13.73
N GLU A 135 31.67 27.83 13.56
CA GLU A 135 33.03 27.84 14.12
C GLU A 135 34.03 28.51 13.15
N ALA A 136 33.55 29.04 12.02
CA ALA A 136 34.34 29.86 11.09
C ALA A 136 34.06 31.37 11.25
N GLU A 137 33.38 31.81 12.32
CA GLU A 137 33.48 33.20 12.77
C GLU A 137 34.86 33.39 13.41
N VAL A 138 35.82 33.69 12.53
CA VAL A 138 37.06 34.45 12.72
C VAL A 138 37.28 34.89 14.17
N GLN A 139 38.21 34.19 14.83
CA GLN A 139 38.85 34.65 16.05
C GLN A 139 39.58 35.99 15.73
N PRO A 140 39.18 37.14 16.31
CA PRO A 140 39.93 38.37 16.09
C PRO A 140 41.32 38.21 16.72
N ALA A 141 42.34 38.49 15.89
CA ALA A 141 43.76 38.47 16.26
C ALA A 141 44.11 39.57 17.26
#